data_AF-A0AAJ6QW39-F1
#
_entry.id   AF-A0AAJ6QW39-F1
#
_cell.length_a   1.000
_cell.length_b   1.000
_cell.length_c   1.000
_cell.angle_alpha   90.00
_cell.angle_beta   90.00
_cell.angle_gamma   90.00
#
_symmetry.space_group_name_H-M   'P 1'
#
loop_
_entity.id
_entity.type
_entity.pdbx_description
1 polymer ?
#
loop_
_entity_poly.entity_id
_entity_poly.type
_entity_poly.pdbx_seq_one_letter_code
_entity_poly.pdbx_strand_id
1 'polypeptide(L)'
;MMTQGSLEFKPTSSEPVNSVSSVKNEVLIDDSRVEDIGARLEEHELPVIGTYVDKRVIPGFLYKVRVSDSPDYLFDGQPMLLESVGRGYGKRITFESETRNDPCNYFYSDSAKEGFAFSPIAVRVGDQLDVLPISGPHMDKSCGRLQVVNITRYQRELEMRLGEDGRSLTKKIEVHFTAKVLSATDLLLSCKVRSWTSVDCIGVCHIVKKKTSKRAEIDHVDLLVGSCLAGFRLVPPSSGRHHTR
;
A
#
# COMPACT_ATOMS: atom_id res chain seq x y z
N MET A 1 -60.94 -26.41 -38.50
CA MET A 1 -60.68 -25.01 -38.87
C MET A 1 -59.74 -24.45 -37.79
N MET A 2 -58.44 -24.71 -37.83
CA MET A 2 -57.38 -23.98 -38.56
C MET A 2 -57.43 -22.46 -38.38
N THR A 3 -56.51 -21.93 -37.58
CA THR A 3 -55.85 -20.63 -37.81
C THR A 3 -54.44 -20.70 -37.23
N GLN A 4 -53.47 -20.37 -38.09
CA GLN A 4 -52.03 -20.54 -37.93
C GLN A 4 -51.43 -19.40 -37.09
N GLY A 5 -50.43 -19.73 -36.27
CA GLY A 5 -49.51 -18.75 -35.69
C GLY A 5 -48.47 -18.33 -36.73
N SER A 6 -48.27 -17.01 -36.87
CA SER A 6 -47.29 -16.42 -37.77
C SER A 6 -45.87 -16.52 -37.21
N LEU A 7 -44.98 -17.07 -38.04
CA LEU A 7 -43.53 -17.00 -37.93
C LEU A 7 -43.05 -15.68 -38.56
N GLU A 8 -42.27 -14.88 -37.83
CA GLU A 8 -41.46 -13.82 -38.43
C GLU A 8 -39.99 -14.23 -38.46
N PHE A 9 -39.43 -14.27 -39.67
CA PHE A 9 -38.01 -14.34 -39.95
C PHE A 9 -37.54 -12.97 -40.45
N LYS A 10 -36.41 -12.48 -39.95
CA LYS A 10 -35.55 -11.55 -40.70
C LYS A 10 -34.07 -11.93 -40.57
N PRO A 11 -33.25 -11.59 -41.58
CA PRO A 11 -32.11 -12.41 -41.98
C PRO A 11 -30.74 -11.90 -41.49
N THR A 12 -29.81 -12.84 -41.59
CA THR A 12 -28.35 -12.85 -41.33
C THR A 12 -27.50 -11.89 -42.18
N SER A 13 -26.44 -11.34 -41.58
CA SER A 13 -25.04 -11.28 -42.10
C SER A 13 -24.23 -10.41 -41.12
N SER A 14 -22.95 -10.60 -40.80
CA SER A 14 -21.89 -11.55 -41.16
C SER A 14 -20.74 -11.24 -40.18
N GLU A 15 -20.21 -12.23 -39.48
CA GLU A 15 -18.91 -12.15 -38.77
C GLU A 15 -17.76 -12.37 -39.79
N PRO A 16 -16.50 -11.91 -39.55
CA PRO A 16 -15.65 -12.55 -38.53
C PRO A 16 -14.58 -11.71 -37.78
N VAL A 17 -14.35 -12.13 -36.54
CA VAL A 17 -13.04 -12.47 -35.92
C VAL A 17 -12.07 -11.34 -35.52
N ASN A 18 -12.02 -11.06 -34.21
CA ASN A 18 -10.84 -11.30 -33.36
C ASN A 18 -11.18 -10.99 -31.88
N SER A 19 -11.96 -11.85 -31.24
CA SER A 19 -12.05 -11.88 -29.77
C SER A 19 -10.93 -12.78 -29.26
N VAL A 20 -9.86 -12.16 -28.73
CA VAL A 20 -8.88 -12.88 -27.93
C VAL A 20 -9.58 -13.29 -26.64
N SER A 21 -10.02 -14.55 -26.61
CA SER A 21 -10.55 -15.25 -25.44
C SER A 21 -9.44 -15.39 -24.40
N SER A 22 -9.25 -14.34 -23.59
CA SER A 22 -8.55 -14.50 -22.32
C SER A 22 -9.52 -15.13 -21.33
N VAL A 23 -9.65 -16.46 -21.41
CA VAL A 23 -10.22 -17.24 -20.30
C VAL A 23 -9.27 -17.07 -19.12
N LYS A 24 -9.50 -16.02 -18.31
CA LYS A 24 -9.02 -16.03 -16.94
C LYS A 24 -9.93 -17.00 -16.21
N ASN A 25 -9.39 -18.19 -15.90
CA ASN A 25 -9.92 -18.99 -14.81
C ASN A 25 -9.79 -18.17 -13.52
N GLU A 26 -10.68 -17.21 -13.32
CA GLU A 26 -11.00 -16.70 -11.99
C GLU A 26 -11.77 -17.84 -11.33
N VAL A 27 -11.02 -18.72 -10.66
CA VAL A 27 -11.62 -19.63 -9.68
C VAL A 27 -12.22 -18.72 -8.63
N LEU A 28 -13.53 -18.51 -8.70
CA LEU A 28 -14.29 -17.91 -7.61
C LEU A 28 -14.11 -18.87 -6.45
N ILE A 29 -13.21 -18.53 -5.53
CA ILE A 29 -13.08 -19.23 -4.27
C ILE A 29 -14.32 -18.80 -3.48
N ASP A 30 -15.42 -19.54 -3.68
CA ASP A 30 -16.60 -19.53 -2.82
C ASP A 30 -16.21 -20.24 -1.52
N ASP A 31 -15.35 -19.57 -0.75
CA ASP A 31 -14.93 -20.03 0.55
C ASP A 31 -15.62 -19.13 1.56
N SER A 32 -16.67 -19.65 2.19
CA SER A 32 -17.38 -19.06 3.32
C SER A 32 -16.44 -18.47 4.39
N ARG A 33 -15.19 -18.97 4.48
CA ARG A 33 -14.16 -18.43 5.38
C ARG A 33 -13.66 -17.05 4.98
N VAL A 34 -13.69 -16.69 3.70
CA VAL A 34 -13.31 -15.35 3.19
C VAL A 34 -14.39 -14.33 3.52
N GLU A 35 -15.66 -14.70 3.48
CA GLU A 35 -16.75 -13.83 3.94
C GLU A 35 -16.71 -13.66 5.47
N ASP A 36 -16.50 -14.76 6.19
CA ASP A 36 -16.43 -14.77 7.66
C ASP A 36 -15.27 -13.94 8.22
N ILE A 37 -14.06 -14.07 7.65
CA ILE A 37 -12.93 -13.20 8.03
C ILE A 37 -13.24 -11.73 7.72
N GLY A 38 -13.89 -11.44 6.59
CA GLY A 38 -14.20 -10.07 6.16
C GLY A 38 -15.05 -9.30 7.17
N ALA A 39 -15.94 -9.97 7.89
CA ALA A 39 -16.76 -9.37 8.95
C ALA A 39 -15.95 -8.98 10.22
N ARG A 40 -14.71 -9.48 10.36
CA ARG A 40 -13.84 -9.28 11.52
C ARG A 40 -12.64 -8.36 11.22
N LEU A 41 -12.58 -7.82 10.00
CA LEU A 41 -11.54 -6.91 9.56
C LEU A 41 -11.94 -5.46 9.78
N GLU A 42 -10.96 -4.65 10.14
CA GLU A 42 -11.05 -3.21 10.06
C GLU A 42 -10.92 -2.75 8.59
N GLU A 43 -11.46 -1.58 8.24
CA GLU A 43 -11.53 -1.08 6.85
C GLU A 43 -10.17 -1.00 6.12
N HIS A 44 -9.08 -0.92 6.88
CA HIS A 44 -7.72 -0.77 6.37
C HIS A 44 -6.99 -2.11 6.21
N GLU A 45 -7.59 -3.21 6.68
CA GLU A 45 -6.96 -4.52 6.74
C GLU A 45 -7.26 -5.39 5.53
N LEU A 46 -6.33 -6.30 5.24
CA LEU A 46 -6.36 -7.19 4.09
C LEU A 46 -6.43 -8.65 4.58
N PRO A 47 -7.42 -9.45 4.13
CA PRO A 47 -7.58 -10.83 4.59
C PRO A 47 -6.51 -11.79 4.06
N VAL A 48 -6.03 -12.67 4.94
CA VAL A 48 -5.24 -13.86 4.60
C VAL A 48 -5.74 -15.05 5.40
N ILE A 49 -6.30 -16.07 4.73
CA ILE A 49 -6.87 -17.25 5.39
C ILE A 49 -6.81 -18.48 4.49
N GLY A 50 -6.29 -19.59 5.00
CA GLY A 50 -6.25 -20.85 4.25
C GLY A 50 -5.50 -20.69 2.92
N THR A 51 -6.18 -20.94 1.81
CA THR A 51 -5.61 -20.78 0.46
C THR A 51 -5.70 -19.35 -0.07
N TYR A 52 -6.53 -18.51 0.56
CA TYR A 52 -6.82 -17.15 0.14
C TYR A 52 -5.82 -16.15 0.74
N VAL A 53 -5.28 -15.31 -0.14
CA VAL A 53 -4.44 -14.15 0.20
C VAL A 53 -5.00 -13.00 -0.62
N ASP A 54 -5.42 -11.91 0.03
CA ASP A 54 -5.88 -10.72 -0.69
C ASP A 54 -4.82 -10.30 -1.72
N LYS A 55 -5.25 -10.06 -2.97
CA LYS A 55 -4.38 -9.71 -4.10
C LYS A 55 -3.52 -8.47 -3.85
N ARG A 56 -3.88 -7.63 -2.88
CA ARG A 56 -3.13 -6.45 -2.46
C ARG A 56 -1.99 -6.82 -1.50
N VAL A 57 -1.99 -8.00 -0.87
CA VAL A 57 -0.88 -8.49 -0.04
C VAL A 57 0.26 -8.97 -0.95
N ILE A 58 1.14 -8.03 -1.29
CA ILE A 58 2.25 -8.23 -2.24
C ILE A 58 3.60 -8.14 -1.52
N PRO A 59 4.55 -9.06 -1.81
CA PRO A 59 5.92 -8.96 -1.32
C PRO A 59 6.65 -7.68 -1.71
N GLY A 60 7.53 -7.25 -0.82
CA GLY A 60 8.30 -6.01 -0.89
C GLY A 60 7.63 -4.81 -0.25
N PHE A 61 6.47 -4.98 0.39
CA PHE A 61 5.78 -3.93 1.16
C PHE A 61 5.75 -4.28 2.64
N LEU A 62 5.63 -3.26 3.49
CA LEU A 62 5.54 -3.41 4.93
C LEU A 62 4.10 -3.66 5.36
N TYR A 63 3.91 -4.60 6.29
CA TYR A 63 2.61 -4.85 6.92
C TYR A 63 2.77 -5.03 8.42
N LYS A 64 1.77 -4.61 9.19
CA LYS A 64 1.50 -5.17 10.51
C LYS A 64 0.52 -6.33 10.34
N VAL A 65 0.68 -7.37 11.15
CA VAL A 65 -0.16 -8.57 11.07
C VAL A 65 -0.72 -8.88 12.44
N ARG A 66 -2.03 -9.11 12.52
CA ARG A 66 -2.70 -9.69 13.69
C ARG A 66 -3.55 -10.88 13.30
N VAL A 67 -3.92 -11.70 14.27
CA VAL A 67 -4.99 -12.70 14.06
C VAL A 67 -6.32 -11.94 13.99
N SER A 68 -7.17 -12.24 13.01
CA SER A 68 -8.33 -11.40 12.66
C SER A 68 -9.36 -11.22 13.79
N ASP A 69 -9.40 -12.12 14.77
CA ASP A 69 -10.31 -12.07 15.92
C ASP A 69 -9.57 -11.87 17.25
N SER A 70 -8.33 -11.38 17.19
CA SER A 70 -7.50 -11.09 18.35
C SER A 70 -6.91 -9.68 18.28
N PRO A 71 -6.72 -9.00 19.42
CA PRO A 71 -5.87 -7.81 19.49
C PRO A 71 -4.37 -8.15 19.33
N ASP A 72 -4.00 -9.44 19.36
CA ASP A 72 -2.62 -9.87 19.33
C ASP A 72 -2.01 -9.70 17.93
N TYR A 73 -1.04 -8.80 17.87
CA TYR A 73 -0.20 -8.65 16.70
C TYR A 73 0.97 -9.64 16.74
N LEU A 74 1.28 -10.18 15.57
CA LEU A 74 2.53 -10.90 15.35
C LEU A 74 3.70 -9.90 15.37
N PHE A 75 4.90 -10.41 15.63
CA PHE A 75 6.15 -9.63 15.59
C PHE A 75 6.12 -8.39 16.49
N ASP A 76 5.55 -8.52 17.69
CA ASP A 76 5.41 -7.43 18.67
C ASP A 76 4.73 -6.17 18.11
N GLY A 77 3.83 -6.34 17.14
CA GLY A 77 3.14 -5.24 16.47
C GLY A 77 4.04 -4.38 15.59
N GLN A 78 5.25 -4.83 15.27
CA GLN A 78 6.17 -4.14 14.38
C GLN A 78 5.75 -4.32 12.91
N PRO A 79 5.84 -3.25 12.09
CA PRO A 79 5.74 -3.38 10.64
C PRO A 79 6.92 -4.19 10.09
N MET A 80 6.63 -5.28 9.41
CA MET A 80 7.65 -6.16 8.83
C MET A 80 7.51 -6.19 7.30
N LEU A 81 8.65 -6.23 6.59
CA LEU A 81 8.67 -6.38 5.14
C LEU A 81 8.24 -7.79 4.75
N LEU A 82 7.16 -7.92 3.98
CA LEU A 82 6.78 -9.21 3.41
C LEU A 82 7.78 -9.61 2.33
N GLU A 83 8.50 -10.71 2.50
CA GLU A 83 9.50 -11.18 1.55
C GLU A 83 8.92 -12.15 0.52
N SER A 84 8.01 -13.03 0.94
CA SER A 84 7.38 -13.99 0.04
C SER A 84 6.04 -14.51 0.54
N VAL A 85 5.19 -14.90 -0.42
CA VAL A 85 3.98 -15.68 -0.22
C VAL A 85 4.19 -17.01 -0.94
N GLY A 86 4.23 -18.10 -0.17
CA GLY A 86 4.48 -19.44 -0.66
C GLY A 86 3.35 -19.97 -1.56
N ARG A 87 3.63 -21.04 -2.30
CA ARG A 87 2.64 -21.79 -3.08
C ARG A 87 2.03 -22.91 -2.22
N GLY A 88 0.95 -23.53 -2.68
CA GLY A 88 0.29 -24.66 -1.98
C GLY A 88 -1.03 -24.29 -1.31
N TYR A 89 -1.57 -25.17 -0.46
CA TYR A 89 -2.84 -24.95 0.25
C TYR A 89 -2.67 -23.98 1.42
N GLY A 90 -1.87 -24.35 2.44
CA GLY A 90 -1.35 -23.41 3.43
C GLY A 90 -0.20 -22.60 2.84
N LYS A 91 -0.41 -21.31 2.59
CA LYS A 91 0.61 -20.41 2.05
C LYS A 91 1.62 -20.10 3.16
N ARG A 92 2.89 -20.42 2.95
CA ARG A 92 3.96 -19.94 3.84
C ARG A 92 4.16 -18.45 3.62
N ILE A 93 3.81 -17.63 4.60
CA ILE A 93 4.02 -16.19 4.59
C ILE A 93 5.33 -15.90 5.29
N THR A 94 6.29 -15.29 4.59
CA THR A 94 7.64 -15.03 5.12
C THR A 94 7.92 -13.54 5.13
N PHE A 95 8.31 -13.04 6.29
CA PHE A 95 8.71 -11.65 6.53
C PHE A 95 10.22 -11.53 6.70
N GLU A 96 10.72 -10.30 6.60
CA GLU A 96 12.13 -10.01 6.83
C GLU A 96 12.57 -10.48 8.21
N SER A 97 13.79 -10.99 8.28
CA SER A 97 14.40 -11.47 9.52
C SER A 97 15.86 -11.02 9.54
N GLU A 98 16.38 -10.77 10.74
CA GLU A 98 17.78 -10.41 10.94
C GLU A 98 18.71 -11.57 10.52
N THR A 99 18.24 -12.81 10.64
CA THR A 99 18.97 -14.03 10.31
C THR A 99 18.56 -14.57 8.94
N ARG A 100 19.45 -14.42 7.95
CA ARG A 100 19.22 -14.95 6.59
C ARG A 100 19.18 -16.48 6.49
N ASN A 101 19.90 -17.17 7.37
CA ASN A 101 20.07 -18.62 7.28
C ASN A 101 18.98 -19.41 8.03
N ASP A 102 18.31 -18.76 8.99
CA ASP A 102 17.19 -19.33 9.73
C ASP A 102 16.16 -18.23 9.98
N PRO A 103 15.37 -17.88 8.95
CA PRO A 103 14.35 -16.84 9.10
C PRO A 103 13.25 -17.38 10.02
N CYS A 104 13.17 -16.86 11.23
CA CYS A 104 12.14 -17.22 12.20
C CYS A 104 10.80 -16.51 11.93
N ASN A 105 10.80 -15.49 11.07
CA ASN A 105 9.64 -14.61 10.86
C ASN A 105 8.74 -15.15 9.73
N TYR A 106 8.19 -16.34 9.91
CA TYR A 106 7.20 -16.90 8.99
C TYR A 106 6.06 -17.61 9.72
N PHE A 107 4.93 -17.74 9.04
CA PHE A 107 3.81 -18.56 9.47
C PHE A 107 3.10 -19.14 8.24
N TYR A 108 2.13 -20.02 8.47
CA TYR A 108 1.27 -20.53 7.41
C TYR A 108 -0.11 -19.88 7.50
N SER A 109 -0.69 -19.50 6.36
CA SER A 109 -1.99 -18.83 6.29
C SER A 109 -3.18 -19.64 6.85
N ASP A 110 -2.99 -20.92 7.16
CA ASP A 110 -3.94 -21.83 7.80
C ASP A 110 -3.60 -22.16 9.26
N SER A 111 -2.54 -21.57 9.82
CA SER A 111 -2.13 -21.81 11.21
C SER A 111 -3.08 -21.19 12.25
N ALA A 112 -3.88 -20.19 11.86
CA ALA A 112 -4.99 -19.64 12.64
C ALA A 112 -6.31 -19.93 11.92
N LYS A 113 -7.32 -20.42 12.64
CA LYS A 113 -8.62 -20.76 12.05
C LYS A 113 -9.36 -19.51 11.59
N GLU A 114 -9.20 -18.45 12.36
CA GLU A 114 -9.73 -17.09 12.21
C GLU A 114 -9.05 -16.34 11.06
N GLY A 115 -7.88 -16.82 10.62
CA GLY A 115 -7.03 -16.15 9.63
C GLY A 115 -6.32 -14.92 10.19
N PHE A 116 -5.73 -14.16 9.26
CA PHE A 116 -4.85 -13.04 9.57
C PHE A 116 -5.32 -11.76 8.87
N ALA A 117 -5.19 -10.65 9.58
CA ALA A 117 -5.47 -9.31 9.12
C ALA A 117 -4.15 -8.57 8.87
N PHE A 118 -3.95 -8.11 7.63
CA PHE A 118 -2.73 -7.39 7.22
C PHE A 118 -3.02 -5.90 7.08
N SER A 119 -2.41 -5.06 7.92
CA SER A 119 -2.48 -3.61 7.82
C SER A 119 -1.29 -3.08 7.01
N PRO A 120 -1.47 -2.43 5.85
CA PRO A 120 -0.37 -1.93 5.04
C PRO A 120 0.29 -0.70 5.68
N ILE A 121 1.62 -0.58 5.58
CA ILE A 121 2.37 0.51 6.21
C ILE A 121 3.22 1.24 5.16
N ALA A 122 2.97 2.53 5.00
CA ALA A 122 3.69 3.43 4.11
C ALA A 122 4.72 4.29 4.84
N VAL A 123 4.29 4.88 5.96
CA VAL A 123 5.06 5.81 6.78
C VAL A 123 5.18 5.25 8.20
N ARG A 124 6.34 5.43 8.83
CA ARG A 124 6.63 4.98 10.20
C ARG A 124 7.13 6.12 11.06
N VAL A 125 6.95 5.98 12.37
CA VAL A 125 7.62 6.85 13.35
C VAL A 125 9.12 6.77 13.12
N GLY A 126 9.78 7.94 13.08
CA GLY A 126 11.20 8.07 12.81
C GLY A 126 11.55 8.35 11.36
N ASP A 127 10.65 8.10 10.39
CA ASP A 127 10.89 8.41 8.98
C ASP A 127 11.15 9.92 8.82
N GLN A 128 12.16 10.26 8.02
CA GLN A 128 12.53 11.64 7.70
C GLN A 128 12.19 11.93 6.25
N LEU A 129 11.63 13.11 5.99
CA LEU A 129 11.23 13.53 4.64
C LEU A 129 11.58 15.00 4.43
N ASP A 130 12.04 15.32 3.22
CA ASP A 130 12.26 16.69 2.76
C ASP A 130 10.92 17.29 2.27
N VAL A 131 10.70 18.58 2.53
CA VAL A 131 9.47 19.31 2.20
C VAL A 131 9.68 20.15 0.95
N LEU A 132 8.96 19.86 -0.14
CA LEU A 132 9.08 20.56 -1.42
C LEU A 132 7.78 21.31 -1.76
N PRO A 133 7.85 22.53 -2.32
CA PRO A 133 6.66 23.22 -2.84
C PRO A 133 6.09 22.47 -4.04
N ILE A 134 4.76 22.40 -4.18
CA ILE A 134 4.13 21.81 -5.38
C ILE A 134 3.98 22.81 -6.53
N SER A 135 4.26 24.09 -6.30
CA SER A 135 4.16 25.15 -7.30
C SER A 135 5.14 26.29 -7.01
N GLY A 136 5.41 27.12 -8.03
CA GLY A 136 6.26 28.30 -7.92
C GLY A 136 7.73 28.07 -8.31
N PRO A 137 8.59 29.09 -8.15
CA PRO A 137 9.96 29.08 -8.67
C PRO A 137 10.94 28.17 -7.89
N HIS A 138 10.48 27.49 -6.85
CA HIS A 138 11.31 26.71 -5.93
C HIS A 138 10.88 25.24 -5.80
N MET A 139 10.12 24.70 -6.77
CA MET A 139 9.60 23.32 -6.71
C MET A 139 10.68 22.24 -6.52
N ASP A 140 11.89 22.46 -7.05
CA ASP A 140 12.99 21.49 -6.96
C ASP A 140 13.88 21.70 -5.71
N LYS A 141 13.56 22.68 -4.86
CA LYS A 141 14.36 23.02 -3.68
C LYS A 141 13.61 22.66 -2.41
N SER A 142 14.23 21.79 -1.60
CA SER A 142 13.73 21.50 -0.26
C SER A 142 13.66 22.78 0.58
N CYS A 143 12.50 23.03 1.15
CA CYS A 143 12.19 24.16 2.03
C CYS A 143 12.24 23.78 3.50
N GLY A 144 12.54 22.53 3.80
CA GLY A 144 12.66 22.04 5.16
C GLY A 144 12.74 20.53 5.22
N ARG A 145 12.94 20.02 6.42
CA ARG A 145 12.91 18.59 6.71
C ARG A 145 11.99 18.34 7.87
N LEU A 146 11.24 17.25 7.84
CA LEU A 146 10.46 16.78 8.96
C LEU A 146 10.85 15.36 9.36
N GLN A 147 10.52 15.01 10.59
CA GLN A 147 10.55 13.66 11.10
C GLN A 147 9.17 13.28 11.64
N VAL A 148 8.67 12.13 11.23
CA VAL A 148 7.41 11.57 11.71
C VAL A 148 7.57 11.17 13.18
N VAL A 149 6.69 11.66 14.05
CA VAL A 149 6.77 11.39 15.49
C VAL A 149 5.59 10.59 16.03
N ASN A 150 4.45 10.61 15.34
CA ASN A 150 3.30 9.78 15.69
C ASN A 150 2.45 9.47 14.45
N ILE A 151 1.90 8.26 14.38
CA ILE A 151 0.89 7.88 13.38
C ILE A 151 -0.48 8.06 14.04
N THR A 152 -1.34 8.91 13.47
CA THR A 152 -2.59 9.33 14.13
C THR A 152 -3.80 8.53 13.68
N ARG A 153 -3.73 7.81 12.56
CA ARG A 153 -4.75 6.86 12.09
C ARG A 153 -4.10 5.66 11.40
N TYR A 154 -4.86 4.58 11.28
CA TYR A 154 -4.47 3.46 10.43
C TYR A 154 -4.27 3.90 8.97
N GLN A 155 -3.33 3.25 8.31
CA GLN A 155 -2.97 3.56 6.93
C GLN A 155 -3.77 2.66 5.99
N ARG A 156 -4.46 3.27 5.03
CA ARG A 156 -5.42 2.57 4.16
C ARG A 156 -4.99 2.61 2.72
N GLU A 157 -4.91 1.45 2.08
CA GLU A 157 -4.61 1.36 0.65
C GLU A 157 -5.78 1.89 -0.18
N LEU A 158 -5.52 2.94 -0.96
CA LEU A 158 -6.49 3.55 -1.88
C LEU A 158 -6.41 2.93 -3.28
N GLU A 159 -5.20 2.61 -3.72
CA GLU A 159 -4.95 2.13 -5.07
C GLU A 159 -3.66 1.32 -5.16
N MET A 160 -3.65 0.32 -6.03
CA MET A 160 -2.47 -0.43 -6.45
C MET A 160 -2.43 -0.51 -7.98
N ARG A 161 -1.29 -0.16 -8.58
CA ARG A 161 -1.06 -0.22 -10.03
C ARG A 161 0.19 -1.02 -10.36
N LEU A 162 0.08 -1.87 -11.38
CA LEU A 162 1.23 -2.50 -12.02
C LEU A 162 1.79 -1.54 -13.08
N GLY A 163 3.11 -1.34 -13.10
CA GLY A 163 3.79 -0.55 -14.10
C GLY A 163 3.77 -1.22 -15.47
N GLU A 164 4.03 -0.45 -16.52
CA GLU A 164 4.06 -0.93 -17.92
C GLU A 164 5.11 -2.04 -18.15
N ASP A 165 6.15 -2.08 -17.32
CA ASP A 165 7.17 -3.13 -17.33
C ASP A 165 6.70 -4.48 -16.77
N GLY A 166 5.45 -4.54 -16.28
CA GLY A 166 4.80 -5.71 -15.69
C GLY A 166 5.41 -6.19 -14.38
N ARG A 167 6.32 -5.42 -13.76
CA ARG A 167 7.07 -5.85 -12.57
C ARG A 167 7.25 -4.78 -11.50
N SER A 168 7.21 -3.51 -11.90
CA SER A 168 7.16 -2.39 -10.95
C SER A 168 5.74 -2.26 -10.41
N LEU A 169 5.60 -1.94 -9.12
CA LEU A 169 4.31 -1.78 -8.47
C LEU A 169 4.26 -0.45 -7.74
N THR A 170 3.17 0.27 -7.88
CA THR A 170 2.90 1.49 -7.13
C THR A 170 1.67 1.30 -6.26
N LYS A 171 1.77 1.69 -5.00
CA LYS A 171 0.63 1.77 -4.08
C LYS A 171 0.41 3.22 -3.65
N LYS A 172 -0.85 3.63 -3.57
CA LYS A 172 -1.28 4.86 -2.92
C LYS A 172 -1.92 4.50 -1.60
N ILE A 173 -1.38 5.05 -0.51
CA ILE A 173 -1.84 4.76 0.84
C ILE A 173 -2.19 6.07 1.52
N GLU A 174 -3.40 6.16 2.04
CA GLU A 174 -3.83 7.28 2.88
C GLU A 174 -3.04 7.25 4.19
N VAL A 175 -2.43 8.37 4.55
CA VAL A 175 -1.61 8.51 5.75
C VAL A 175 -2.04 9.71 6.58
N HIS A 176 -2.08 9.52 7.89
CA HIS A 176 -2.34 10.55 8.88
C HIS A 176 -1.27 10.44 9.97
N PHE A 177 -0.50 11.49 10.16
CA PHE A 177 0.60 11.49 11.12
C PHE A 177 0.89 12.89 11.64
N THR A 178 1.56 12.95 12.78
CA THR A 178 2.19 14.18 13.25
C THR A 178 3.69 14.12 13.01
N ALA A 179 4.28 15.24 12.67
CA ALA A 179 5.71 15.35 12.41
C ALA A 179 6.31 16.57 13.09
N LYS A 180 7.57 16.45 13.54
CA LYS A 180 8.38 17.58 13.95
C LYS A 180 9.15 18.11 12.75
N VAL A 181 9.03 19.40 12.47
CA VAL A 181 9.86 20.08 11.47
C VAL A 181 11.25 20.29 12.07
N LEU A 182 12.31 19.78 11.45
CA LEU A 182 13.68 19.87 11.97
C LEU A 182 14.42 21.11 11.44
N SER A 183 14.10 21.53 10.23
CA SER A 183 14.66 22.71 9.57
C SER A 183 13.60 23.34 8.67
N ALA A 184 13.60 24.67 8.59
CA ALA A 184 12.65 25.45 7.82
C ALA A 184 13.36 26.61 7.11
N THR A 185 12.99 26.85 5.86
CA THR A 185 13.33 28.09 5.12
C THR A 185 12.21 29.12 5.26
N ASP A 186 12.44 30.33 4.75
CA ASP A 186 11.47 31.45 4.78
C ASP A 186 10.09 31.08 4.23
N LEU A 187 10.03 30.14 3.27
CA LEU A 187 8.76 29.69 2.70
C LEU A 187 7.90 28.98 3.74
N LEU A 188 8.47 28.10 4.57
CA LEU A 188 7.72 27.45 5.65
C LEU A 188 7.38 28.42 6.78
N LEU A 189 8.27 29.38 7.06
CA LEU A 189 7.98 30.46 8.03
C LEU A 189 6.76 31.30 7.61
N SER A 190 6.60 31.55 6.31
CA SER A 190 5.42 32.26 5.78
C SER A 190 4.11 31.49 6.04
N CYS A 191 4.18 30.16 6.08
CA CYS A 191 3.08 29.27 6.47
C CYS A 191 2.94 29.12 7.99
N LYS A 192 3.62 29.96 8.79
CA LYS A 192 3.69 29.89 10.26
C LYS A 192 4.29 28.59 10.79
N VAL A 193 4.99 27.82 9.96
CA VAL A 193 5.69 26.60 10.34
C VAL A 193 7.13 26.94 10.70
N ARG A 194 7.50 26.70 11.95
CA ARG A 194 8.85 26.96 12.47
C ARG A 194 9.60 25.66 12.72
N SER A 195 10.92 25.72 12.77
CA SER A 195 11.73 24.61 13.27
C SER A 195 11.26 24.16 14.66
N TRP A 196 11.32 22.86 14.88
CA TRP A 196 10.87 22.09 16.05
C TRP A 196 9.36 22.16 16.34
N THR A 197 8.56 22.68 15.41
CA THR A 197 7.10 22.69 15.55
C THR A 197 6.52 21.34 15.14
N SER A 198 5.60 20.83 15.96
CA SER A 198 4.77 19.67 15.59
C SER A 198 3.66 20.12 14.65
N VAL A 199 3.54 19.45 13.50
CA VAL A 199 2.50 19.72 12.50
C VAL A 199 1.73 18.45 12.19
N ASP A 200 0.43 18.60 11.98
CA ASP A 200 -0.44 17.51 11.53
C ASP A 200 -0.38 17.41 10.01
N CYS A 201 -0.16 16.19 9.54
CA CYS A 201 -0.02 15.85 8.12
C CYS A 201 -1.09 14.83 7.74
N ILE A 202 -1.89 15.21 6.76
CA ILE A 202 -2.85 14.34 6.09
C ILE A 202 -2.44 14.28 4.63
N GLY A 203 -2.27 13.07 4.09
CA GLY A 203 -1.72 12.90 2.76
C GLY A 203 -2.01 11.57 2.11
N VAL A 204 -1.64 11.48 0.84
CA VAL A 204 -1.55 10.22 0.11
C VAL A 204 -0.08 9.92 -0.11
N CYS A 205 0.41 8.83 0.49
CA CYS A 205 1.76 8.34 0.30
C CYS A 205 1.81 7.44 -0.94
N HIS A 206 2.69 7.77 -1.87
CA HIS A 206 2.98 6.99 -3.05
C HIS A 206 4.22 6.14 -2.77
N ILE A 207 4.05 4.82 -2.70
CA ILE A 207 5.14 3.87 -2.50
C ILE A 207 5.38 3.12 -3.80
N VAL A 208 6.64 3.01 -4.21
CA VAL A 208 7.04 2.36 -5.46
C VAL A 208 8.00 1.22 -5.17
N LYS A 209 7.64 0.02 -5.62
CA LYS A 209 8.54 -1.13 -5.73
C LYS A 209 9.03 -1.22 -7.17
N LYS A 210 10.28 -0.84 -7.42
CA LYS A 210 10.92 -0.96 -8.74
C LYS A 210 11.12 -2.44 -9.12
N LYS A 211 11.12 -2.73 -10.42
CA LYS A 211 11.29 -4.09 -11.00
C LYS A 211 12.34 -4.99 -10.36
N THR A 212 13.52 -4.46 -10.05
CA THR A 212 14.63 -5.22 -9.47
C THR A 212 14.74 -5.07 -7.95
N SER A 213 13.94 -4.18 -7.35
CA SER A 213 13.97 -3.94 -5.92
C SER A 213 13.20 -5.02 -5.17
N LYS A 214 13.80 -5.48 -4.07
CA LYS A 214 13.14 -6.35 -3.10
C LYS A 214 12.16 -5.57 -2.22
N ARG A 215 12.34 -4.25 -2.09
CA ARG A 215 11.58 -3.39 -1.18
C ARG A 215 10.97 -2.20 -1.93
N ALA A 216 9.75 -1.85 -1.53
CA ALA A 216 9.07 -0.64 -1.94
C ALA A 216 9.56 0.52 -1.09
N GLU A 217 9.75 1.68 -1.72
CA GLU A 217 10.21 2.90 -1.06
C GLU A 217 9.18 4.00 -1.28
N ILE A 218 9.10 4.94 -0.34
CA ILE A 218 8.33 6.17 -0.53
C ILE A 218 8.91 6.88 -1.75
N ASP A 219 8.06 7.20 -2.72
CA ASP A 219 8.41 8.09 -3.83
C ASP A 219 8.11 9.54 -3.41
N HIS A 220 6.90 9.78 -2.90
CA HIS A 220 6.49 11.05 -2.30
C HIS A 220 5.21 10.90 -1.46
N VAL A 221 4.86 11.94 -0.72
CA VAL A 221 3.56 12.12 -0.07
C VAL A 221 2.95 13.43 -0.57
N ASP A 222 1.78 13.34 -1.18
CA ASP A 222 0.99 14.51 -1.55
C ASP A 222 0.10 14.91 -0.38
N LEU A 223 0.32 16.12 0.15
CA LEU A 223 -0.41 16.62 1.32
C LEU A 223 -1.76 17.21 0.90
N LEU A 224 -2.82 16.77 1.59
CA LEU A 224 -4.19 17.13 1.27
C LEU A 224 -4.59 18.47 1.92
N VAL A 225 -5.66 19.06 1.38
CA VAL A 225 -6.31 20.23 1.98
C VAL A 225 -6.74 19.87 3.41
N GLY A 226 -6.38 20.71 4.37
CA GLY A 226 -6.55 20.46 5.81
C GLY A 226 -5.26 20.06 6.54
N SER A 227 -4.20 19.67 5.81
CA SER A 227 -2.84 19.56 6.35
C SER A 227 -2.24 20.95 6.62
N CYS A 228 -1.43 21.10 7.68
CA CYS A 228 -0.68 22.34 7.93
C CYS A 228 0.27 22.72 6.78
N LEU A 229 0.68 21.72 6.00
CA LEU A 229 1.59 21.84 4.87
C LEU A 229 0.86 21.60 3.54
N ALA A 230 -0.43 21.93 3.46
CA ALA A 230 -1.14 21.95 2.18
C ALA A 230 -0.43 22.88 1.17
N GLY A 231 -0.26 22.43 -0.07
CA GLY A 231 0.57 23.13 -1.07
C GLY A 231 2.05 22.68 -1.10
N PHE A 232 2.41 21.70 -0.27
CA PHE A 232 3.71 21.06 -0.29
C PHE A 232 3.56 19.55 -0.52
N ARG A 233 4.66 18.93 -0.94
CA ARG A 233 4.83 17.48 -0.98
C ARG A 233 6.01 17.09 -0.11
N LEU A 234 5.95 15.87 0.41
CA LEU A 234 7.07 15.27 1.12
C LEU A 234 7.78 14.29 0.20
N VAL A 235 9.10 14.29 0.20
CA VAL A 235 9.91 13.35 -0.58
C VAL A 235 10.97 12.71 0.31
N PRO A 236 11.49 11.52 -0.05
CA PRO A 236 12.64 10.95 0.62
C PRO A 236 13.78 11.97 0.74
N PRO A 237 14.56 11.95 1.82
CA PRO A 237 15.67 12.86 1.98
C PRO A 237 16.58 12.72 0.77
N SER A 238 16.92 13.84 0.16
CA SER A 238 17.98 13.86 -0.84
C SER A 238 19.25 13.33 -0.16
N SER A 239 19.70 12.12 -0.53
CA SER A 239 20.97 11.58 -0.06
C SER A 239 22.01 12.64 -0.35
N GLY A 240 22.55 13.27 0.70
CA GLY A 240 23.59 14.26 0.53
C GLY A 240 24.66 13.64 -0.35
N ARG A 241 24.87 14.19 -1.55
CA ARG A 241 26.14 14.01 -2.24
C ARG A 241 27.17 14.65 -1.31
N HIS A 242 27.67 13.88 -0.36
CA HIS A 242 28.96 14.16 0.22
C HIS A 242 29.92 14.23 -0.96
N HIS A 243 30.31 15.45 -1.33
CA HIS A 243 31.55 15.66 -2.06
C HIS A 243 32.65 15.15 -1.13
N THR A 244 33.01 13.88 -1.29
CA THR A 244 34.33 13.42 -0.87
C THR A 244 35.32 13.94 -1.89
N ARG A 245 35.93 15.07 -1.52
CA ARG A 245 37.17 15.70 -1.98
C ARG A 245 37.41 15.84 -3.48
#